data_AF-A0A520A967-F1
#
_entry.id   AF-A0A520A967-F1
#
_cell.length_a   1.000
_cell.length_b   1.000
_cell.length_c   1.000
_cell.angle_alpha   90.00
_cell.angle_beta   90.00
_cell.angle_gamma   90.00
#
_symmetry.space_group_name_H-M   'P 1'
#
loop_
_entity.id
_entity.type
_entity.pdbx_description
1 polymer ?
#
loop_
_entity_poly.entity_id
_entity_poly.type
_entity_poly.pdbx_seq_one_letter_code
_entity_poly.pdbx_strand_id
1 'polypeptide(L)'
;MVSESLLITLDHLEAGLALEIIPEKGSHCRILNELEAVEHGECIYQIMEGQSYEYEFIGGEKYMLSAIVDGIVLPSRRNSARGRISPNIYVGTLKLFIINKDSHLDVDELCVEVVATKFDQSVDNSYRSNYRKMLEDITDKCSELLMQTNAPVYQNFEIDYDKDSRTIYQRFSFVKSILYNDDFEGAILKIISNPSTVWEQEHMQTDIGRLRRINNDSIRQLTSGRVRVPVSTSSTLHKLSITSVSEKIQTSCKIESFDNSENRFIKHSLNTFQQFTESCLIIFERYKMERPANEASQMVAKLTRYLGHPFFKTIQAPKTLKLNSRSRFSLPDKTVLYNTPPLAGRII
;
A
#
# COMPACT_ATOMS: atom_id res chain seq x y z
N MET A 1 -13.59 12.82 -21.89
CA MET A 1 -14.74 13.50 -22.52
C MET A 1 -15.60 12.47 -23.24
N VAL A 2 -16.93 12.58 -23.18
CA VAL A 2 -17.85 11.74 -23.96
C VAL A 2 -17.72 12.13 -25.43
N SER A 3 -17.39 11.18 -26.30
CA SER A 3 -17.20 11.40 -27.73
C SER A 3 -18.23 10.61 -28.53
N GLU A 4 -18.78 11.24 -29.57
CA GLU A 4 -19.76 10.63 -30.49
C GLU A 4 -19.12 9.61 -31.43
N SER A 5 -17.81 9.69 -31.66
CA SER A 5 -17.01 8.67 -32.34
C SER A 5 -15.59 8.66 -31.77
N LEU A 6 -14.89 7.53 -31.89
CA LEU A 6 -13.46 7.41 -31.62
C LEU A 6 -12.73 7.37 -32.95
N LEU A 7 -11.84 8.33 -33.20
CA LEU A 7 -10.95 8.31 -34.34
C LEU A 7 -9.53 8.02 -33.86
N ILE A 8 -8.98 6.89 -34.29
CA ILE A 8 -7.65 6.42 -33.90
C ILE A 8 -6.75 6.49 -35.12
N THR A 9 -5.79 7.42 -35.13
CA THR A 9 -4.84 7.58 -36.23
C THR A 9 -3.81 6.45 -36.21
N LEU A 10 -3.63 5.79 -37.35
CA LEU A 10 -2.72 4.66 -37.55
C LEU A 10 -1.63 5.01 -38.59
N ASP A 11 -1.17 6.26 -38.58
CA ASP A 11 -0.19 6.81 -39.53
C ASP A 11 1.15 6.07 -39.51
N HIS A 12 1.47 5.34 -38.42
CA HIS A 12 2.66 4.51 -38.31
C HIS A 12 2.62 3.27 -39.19
N LEU A 13 1.44 2.85 -39.64
CA LEU A 13 1.29 1.73 -40.58
C LEU A 13 1.29 2.23 -42.02
N GLU A 14 0.38 3.14 -42.34
CA GLU A 14 0.28 3.79 -43.65
C GLU A 14 -0.17 5.23 -43.48
N ALA A 15 0.42 6.14 -44.26
CA ALA A 15 0.09 7.55 -44.17
C ALA A 15 -1.39 7.80 -44.49
N GLY A 16 -2.13 8.37 -43.54
CA GLY A 16 -3.56 8.65 -43.68
C GLY A 16 -4.49 7.49 -43.32
N LEU A 17 -3.97 6.40 -42.74
CA LEU A 17 -4.78 5.31 -42.20
C LEU A 17 -5.37 5.72 -40.86
N ALA A 18 -6.69 5.55 -40.69
CA ALA A 18 -7.36 5.75 -39.41
C ALA A 18 -8.41 4.67 -39.15
N LEU A 19 -8.58 4.30 -37.89
CA LEU A 19 -9.69 3.45 -37.44
C LEU A 19 -10.74 4.34 -36.79
N GLU A 20 -11.93 4.38 -37.39
CA GLU A 20 -13.09 5.05 -36.81
C GLU A 20 -13.99 4.02 -36.12
N ILE A 21 -14.38 4.30 -34.88
CA ILE A 21 -15.31 3.49 -34.09
C ILE A 21 -16.51 4.35 -33.69
N ILE A 22 -17.71 3.95 -34.12
CA ILE A 22 -18.95 4.68 -33.92
C ILE A 22 -19.88 3.85 -33.00
N PRO A 23 -20.36 4.40 -31.88
CA PRO A 23 -21.32 3.75 -31.01
C PRO A 23 -22.69 3.56 -31.68
N GLU A 24 -23.28 2.36 -31.57
CA GLU A 24 -24.66 2.10 -32.00
C GLU A 24 -25.69 2.49 -30.91
N LYS A 25 -26.83 3.07 -31.30
CA LYS A 25 -28.04 3.25 -30.48
C LYS A 25 -27.83 3.84 -29.07
N GLY A 26 -27.54 5.13 -28.97
CA GLY A 26 -27.46 5.84 -27.67
C GLY A 26 -26.30 5.40 -26.78
N SER A 27 -25.39 4.60 -27.33
CA SER A 27 -24.11 4.25 -26.73
C SER A 27 -23.15 5.44 -26.80
N HIS A 28 -22.15 5.44 -25.92
CA HIS A 28 -21.16 6.51 -25.87
C HIS A 28 -19.76 5.91 -25.77
N CYS A 29 -18.79 6.61 -26.35
CA CYS A 29 -17.38 6.30 -26.18
C CYS A 29 -16.72 7.37 -25.30
N ARG A 30 -15.59 7.04 -24.67
CA ARG A 30 -14.81 8.03 -23.92
C ARG A 30 -13.37 8.05 -24.37
N ILE A 31 -12.84 9.25 -24.37
CA ILE A 31 -11.42 9.52 -24.54
C ILE A 31 -10.95 10.09 -23.21
N LEU A 32 -10.05 9.37 -22.55
CA LEU A 32 -9.35 9.80 -21.35
C LEU A 32 -8.19 10.72 -21.71
N ASN A 33 -7.79 11.58 -20.77
CA ASN A 33 -6.52 12.30 -20.89
C ASN A 33 -5.36 11.33 -20.61
N GLU A 34 -4.21 11.52 -21.25
CA GLU A 34 -3.04 10.64 -21.06
C GLU A 34 -2.61 10.54 -19.58
N LEU A 35 -2.65 11.65 -18.84
CA LEU A 35 -2.31 11.67 -17.41
C LEU A 35 -3.28 10.81 -16.57
N GLU A 36 -4.58 10.88 -16.88
CA GLU A 36 -5.64 10.14 -16.18
C GLU A 36 -5.60 8.65 -16.52
N ALA A 37 -5.32 8.32 -17.78
CA ALA A 37 -5.11 6.96 -18.25
C ALA A 37 -3.90 6.31 -17.56
N VAL A 38 -2.79 7.06 -17.44
CA VAL A 38 -1.61 6.61 -16.69
C VAL A 38 -1.95 6.44 -15.21
N GLU A 39 -2.58 7.42 -14.56
CA GLU A 39 -2.94 7.35 -13.13
C GLU A 39 -3.79 6.13 -12.78
N HIS A 40 -4.68 5.71 -13.69
CA HIS A 40 -5.55 4.57 -13.48
C HIS A 40 -5.08 3.26 -14.11
N GLY A 41 -4.00 3.28 -14.91
CA GLY A 41 -3.49 2.11 -15.62
C GLY A 41 -4.45 1.59 -16.69
N GLU A 42 -5.16 2.48 -17.36
CA GLU A 42 -6.19 2.17 -18.36
C GLU A 42 -5.79 2.67 -19.76
N CYS A 43 -6.48 2.16 -20.78
CA CYS A 43 -6.28 2.66 -22.15
C CYS A 43 -7.01 3.99 -22.36
N ILE A 44 -6.44 4.82 -23.23
CA ILE A 44 -6.96 6.16 -23.59
C ILE A 44 -8.37 6.06 -24.18
N TYR A 45 -8.60 5.05 -25.02
CA TYR A 45 -9.86 4.81 -25.69
C TYR A 45 -10.72 3.84 -24.87
N GLN A 46 -11.93 4.26 -24.55
CA GLN A 46 -12.88 3.50 -23.74
C GLN A 46 -14.20 3.24 -24.46
N ILE A 47 -14.65 1.99 -24.37
CA ILE A 47 -15.96 1.51 -24.79
C ILE A 47 -16.69 0.87 -23.59
N MET A 48 -17.98 0.59 -23.74
CA MET A 48 -18.84 0.15 -22.63
C MET A 48 -19.29 -1.30 -22.80
N GLU A 49 -19.38 -2.02 -21.69
CA GLU A 49 -19.93 -3.38 -21.60
C GLU A 49 -21.39 -3.41 -22.09
N GLY A 50 -21.75 -4.46 -22.83
CA GLY A 50 -23.12 -4.70 -23.30
C GLY A 50 -23.59 -3.77 -24.43
N GLN A 51 -22.74 -2.84 -24.89
CA GLN A 51 -23.01 -1.96 -26.02
C GLN A 51 -22.37 -2.51 -27.30
N SER A 52 -22.68 -1.88 -28.43
CA SER A 52 -22.15 -2.28 -29.74
C SER A 52 -21.67 -1.07 -30.51
N TYR A 53 -20.62 -1.30 -31.29
CA TYR A 53 -19.91 -0.24 -32.00
C TYR A 53 -19.67 -0.71 -33.43
N GLU A 54 -19.94 0.14 -34.41
CA GLU A 54 -19.49 -0.07 -35.78
C GLU A 54 -18.05 0.44 -35.91
N TYR A 55 -17.20 -0.30 -36.63
CA TYR A 55 -15.84 0.15 -36.93
C TYR A 55 -15.61 0.16 -38.44
N GLU A 56 -14.77 1.10 -38.90
CA GLU A 56 -14.34 1.20 -40.29
C GLU A 56 -12.89 1.71 -40.38
N PHE A 57 -12.09 1.09 -41.24
CA PHE A 57 -10.75 1.59 -41.59
C PHE A 57 -10.84 2.60 -42.74
N ILE A 58 -10.51 3.86 -42.44
CA ILE A 58 -10.43 4.94 -43.42
C ILE A 58 -9.06 4.86 -44.11
N GLY A 59 -9.06 4.77 -45.45
CA GLY A 59 -7.82 4.66 -46.24
C GLY A 59 -7.18 3.27 -46.25
N GLY A 60 -7.82 2.27 -45.63
CA GLY A 60 -7.22 0.97 -45.33
C GLY A 60 -8.06 -0.25 -45.73
N GLU A 61 -8.51 -0.35 -46.97
CA GLU A 61 -9.39 -1.44 -47.41
C GLU A 61 -8.77 -2.85 -47.33
N LYS A 62 -7.45 -2.95 -47.18
CA LYS A 62 -6.72 -4.22 -47.01
C LYS A 62 -6.61 -4.69 -45.56
N TYR A 63 -7.05 -3.89 -44.59
CA TYR A 63 -6.97 -4.24 -43.18
C TYR A 63 -8.27 -4.85 -42.67
N MET A 64 -8.15 -5.68 -41.63
CA MET A 64 -9.25 -6.28 -40.91
C MET A 64 -8.93 -6.25 -39.41
N LEU A 65 -9.97 -6.10 -38.59
CA LEU A 65 -9.84 -6.13 -37.14
C LEU A 65 -10.17 -7.52 -36.60
N SER A 66 -9.39 -8.00 -35.65
CA SER A 66 -9.70 -9.18 -34.84
C SER A 66 -9.48 -8.88 -33.36
N ALA A 67 -9.92 -9.77 -32.48
CA ALA A 67 -9.68 -9.67 -31.04
C ALA A 67 -9.20 -11.01 -30.50
N ILE A 68 -8.50 -10.99 -29.36
CA ILE A 68 -8.09 -12.23 -28.64
C ILE A 68 -9.30 -13.11 -28.33
N VAL A 69 -10.45 -12.51 -28.01
CA VAL A 69 -11.66 -13.22 -27.62
C VAL A 69 -12.61 -13.31 -28.81
N ASP A 70 -12.89 -14.56 -29.21
CA ASP A 70 -13.81 -14.85 -30.29
C ASP A 70 -15.21 -14.26 -30.03
N GLY A 71 -15.80 -13.70 -31.07
CA GLY A 71 -17.17 -13.15 -31.02
C GLY A 71 -17.28 -11.71 -30.51
N ILE A 72 -16.19 -11.09 -30.05
CA ILE A 72 -16.19 -9.64 -29.74
C ILE A 72 -16.15 -8.82 -31.03
N VAL A 73 -15.30 -9.18 -31.99
CA VAL A 73 -15.19 -8.48 -33.28
C VAL A 73 -15.84 -9.33 -34.36
N LEU A 74 -16.80 -8.75 -35.06
CA LEU A 74 -17.54 -9.38 -36.15
C LEU A 74 -17.33 -8.55 -37.43
N PRO A 75 -16.45 -8.99 -38.36
CA PRO A 75 -16.27 -8.30 -39.63
C PRO A 75 -17.53 -8.38 -40.49
N SER A 76 -17.78 -7.36 -41.30
CA SER A 76 -18.90 -7.36 -42.24
C SER A 76 -18.66 -8.37 -43.36
N ARG A 77 -19.68 -9.16 -43.70
CA ARG A 77 -19.64 -10.11 -44.82
C ARG A 77 -19.43 -9.42 -46.18
N ARG A 78 -19.70 -8.12 -46.28
CA ARG A 78 -19.56 -7.35 -47.53
C ARG A 78 -18.21 -6.66 -47.67
N ASN A 79 -17.64 -6.20 -46.56
CA ASN A 79 -16.33 -5.55 -46.55
C ASN A 79 -15.65 -5.83 -45.21
N SER A 80 -14.55 -6.57 -45.23
CA SER A 80 -13.79 -6.94 -44.03
C SER A 80 -13.00 -5.79 -43.39
N ALA A 81 -12.92 -4.63 -44.05
CA ALA A 81 -12.35 -3.40 -43.48
C ALA A 81 -13.33 -2.66 -42.55
N ARG A 82 -14.55 -3.18 -42.39
CA ARG A 82 -15.55 -2.68 -41.45
C ARG A 82 -16.26 -3.82 -40.76
N GLY A 83 -16.89 -3.54 -39.63
CA GLY A 83 -17.65 -4.54 -38.90
C GLY A 83 -18.22 -3.98 -37.61
N ARG A 84 -18.47 -4.88 -36.67
CA ARG A 84 -19.04 -4.57 -35.37
C ARG A 84 -18.14 -5.08 -34.24
N ILE A 85 -17.98 -4.26 -33.21
CA ILE A 85 -17.37 -4.62 -31.93
C ILE A 85 -18.51 -4.71 -30.90
N SER A 86 -18.67 -5.88 -30.30
CA SER A 86 -19.68 -6.19 -29.29
C SER A 86 -19.00 -6.86 -28.09
N PRO A 87 -18.54 -6.09 -27.09
CA PRO A 87 -17.83 -6.65 -25.93
C PRO A 87 -18.68 -7.61 -25.09
N ASN A 88 -20.01 -7.49 -25.15
CA ASN A 88 -20.97 -8.34 -24.42
C ASN A 88 -20.74 -8.29 -22.90
N ILE A 89 -20.13 -9.33 -22.32
CA ILE A 89 -19.81 -9.44 -20.88
C ILE A 89 -18.32 -9.21 -20.58
N TYR A 90 -17.51 -8.93 -21.61
CA TYR A 90 -16.09 -8.67 -21.46
C TYR A 90 -15.88 -7.28 -20.85
N VAL A 91 -15.04 -7.20 -19.82
CA VAL A 91 -14.68 -5.96 -19.12
C VAL A 91 -13.18 -5.96 -18.86
N GLY A 92 -12.55 -4.78 -18.93
CA GLY A 92 -11.11 -4.60 -18.87
C GLY A 92 -10.47 -4.35 -20.24
N THR A 93 -9.16 -4.54 -20.33
CA THR A 93 -8.35 -4.14 -21.50
C THR A 93 -8.51 -5.14 -22.66
N LEU A 94 -9.23 -4.72 -23.69
CA LEU A 94 -9.44 -5.46 -24.93
C LEU A 94 -8.31 -5.18 -25.92
N LYS A 95 -7.53 -6.21 -26.25
CA LYS A 95 -6.52 -6.18 -27.31
C LYS A 95 -7.16 -6.51 -28.65
N LEU A 96 -7.08 -5.57 -29.57
CA LEU A 96 -7.55 -5.65 -30.95
C LEU A 96 -6.34 -5.78 -31.88
N PHE A 97 -6.34 -6.77 -32.75
CA PHE A 97 -5.26 -6.96 -33.72
C PHE A 97 -5.68 -6.46 -35.09
N ILE A 98 -4.76 -5.76 -35.74
CA ILE A 98 -4.91 -5.27 -37.11
C ILE A 98 -4.22 -6.27 -38.03
N ILE A 99 -5.02 -6.97 -38.82
CA ILE A 99 -4.57 -8.01 -39.75
C ILE A 99 -4.59 -7.47 -41.17
N ASN A 100 -3.51 -7.67 -41.91
CA ASN A 100 -3.52 -7.41 -43.36
C ASN A 100 -4.09 -8.63 -44.11
N LYS A 101 -5.09 -8.40 -44.97
CA LYS A 101 -5.78 -9.42 -45.75
C LYS A 101 -4.84 -10.18 -46.69
N ASP A 102 -3.84 -9.51 -47.25
CA ASP A 102 -2.97 -10.09 -48.28
C ASP A 102 -1.95 -11.06 -47.68
N SER A 103 -1.41 -10.71 -46.50
CA SER A 103 -0.39 -11.53 -45.82
C SER A 103 -0.96 -12.43 -44.73
N HIS A 104 -2.19 -12.18 -44.26
CA HIS A 104 -2.79 -12.81 -43.08
C HIS A 104 -1.90 -12.73 -41.82
N LEU A 105 -1.01 -11.75 -41.77
CA LEU A 105 -0.13 -11.50 -40.63
C LEU A 105 -0.68 -10.35 -39.79
N ASP A 106 -0.52 -10.50 -38.47
CA ASP A 106 -0.75 -9.43 -37.51
C ASP A 106 0.27 -8.32 -37.77
N VAL A 107 -0.23 -7.14 -38.14
CA VAL A 107 0.59 -5.97 -38.45
C VAL A 107 0.80 -5.11 -37.22
N ASP A 108 -0.24 -5.02 -36.38
CA ASP A 108 -0.23 -4.15 -35.21
C ASP A 108 -1.26 -4.57 -34.14
N GLU A 109 -1.08 -4.06 -32.93
CA GLU A 109 -1.95 -4.29 -31.78
C GLU A 109 -2.46 -2.96 -31.22
N LEU A 110 -3.78 -2.85 -31.07
CA LEU A 110 -4.47 -1.71 -30.48
C LEU A 110 -5.19 -2.14 -29.20
N CYS A 111 -4.95 -1.42 -28.10
CA CYS A 111 -5.63 -1.66 -26.83
C CYS A 111 -6.77 -0.67 -26.60
N VAL A 112 -7.96 -1.19 -26.30
CA VAL A 112 -9.17 -0.42 -25.94
C VAL A 112 -9.69 -0.90 -24.60
N GLU A 113 -10.09 0.00 -23.71
CA GLU A 113 -10.58 -0.33 -22.38
C GLU A 113 -12.11 -0.53 -22.41
N VAL A 114 -12.60 -1.65 -21.88
CA VAL A 114 -14.05 -1.94 -21.79
C VAL A 114 -14.54 -1.73 -20.37
N VAL A 115 -15.38 -0.71 -20.19
CA VAL A 115 -15.91 -0.28 -18.89
C VAL A 115 -17.25 -0.95 -18.59
N ALA A 116 -17.40 -1.51 -17.38
CA ALA A 116 -18.66 -2.13 -16.95
C ALA A 116 -19.78 -1.09 -16.79
N THR A 117 -20.96 -1.36 -17.35
CA THR A 117 -22.13 -0.47 -17.30
C THR A 117 -23.12 -0.82 -16.18
N LYS A 118 -23.01 -2.02 -15.61
CA LYS A 118 -24.03 -2.64 -14.75
C LYS A 118 -24.31 -1.91 -13.42
N PHE A 119 -23.47 -0.95 -13.03
CA PHE A 119 -23.60 -0.22 -11.77
C PHE A 119 -23.65 1.31 -11.93
N ASP A 120 -23.67 1.81 -13.17
CA ASP A 120 -23.64 3.25 -13.47
C ASP A 120 -24.99 3.92 -13.18
N GLN A 121 -25.07 4.68 -12.08
CA GLN A 121 -26.06 5.76 -11.91
C GLN A 121 -25.58 7.09 -12.52
N SER A 122 -24.25 7.24 -12.70
CA SER A 122 -23.63 8.39 -13.37
C SER A 122 -22.39 7.92 -14.15
N VAL A 123 -22.15 8.59 -15.26
CA VAL A 123 -21.22 8.19 -16.32
C VAL A 123 -19.77 8.15 -15.78
N ASP A 124 -19.28 9.14 -15.04
CA ASP A 124 -17.82 9.30 -14.93
C ASP A 124 -17.07 8.52 -13.83
N ASN A 125 -17.72 8.03 -12.77
CA ASN A 125 -16.98 7.48 -11.61
C ASN A 125 -17.52 6.18 -11.00
N SER A 126 -18.57 5.61 -11.58
CA SER A 126 -19.31 4.54 -10.91
C SER A 126 -18.55 3.22 -10.84
N TYR A 127 -17.96 2.70 -11.93
CA TYR A 127 -17.32 1.38 -11.87
C TYR A 127 -16.19 1.30 -10.83
N ARG A 128 -15.26 2.27 -10.85
CA ARG A 128 -14.10 2.29 -9.93
C ARG A 128 -14.53 2.43 -8.47
N SER A 129 -15.48 3.33 -8.20
CA SER A 129 -16.01 3.53 -6.84
C SER A 129 -16.86 2.36 -6.37
N ASN A 130 -17.70 1.78 -7.24
CA ASN A 130 -18.55 0.63 -6.91
C ASN A 130 -17.75 -0.65 -6.67
N TYR A 131 -16.73 -0.92 -7.49
CA TYR A 131 -15.84 -2.06 -7.27
C TYR A 131 -15.03 -1.87 -5.97
N ARG A 132 -14.51 -0.67 -5.70
CA ARG A 132 -13.84 -0.35 -4.43
C ARG A 132 -14.79 -0.55 -3.25
N LYS A 133 -16.01 -0.01 -3.32
CA LYS A 133 -17.02 -0.11 -2.27
C LYS A 133 -17.42 -1.56 -2.00
N MET A 134 -17.58 -2.37 -3.05
CA MET A 134 -17.83 -3.81 -2.91
C MET A 134 -16.68 -4.51 -2.15
N LEU A 135 -15.43 -4.19 -2.48
CA LEU A 135 -14.27 -4.74 -1.77
C LEU A 135 -14.19 -4.23 -0.32
N GLU A 136 -14.52 -2.97 -0.06
CA GLU A 136 -14.62 -2.40 1.29
C GLU A 136 -15.69 -3.12 2.11
N ASP A 137 -16.90 -3.30 1.58
CA ASP A 137 -17.99 -4.02 2.25
C ASP A 137 -17.60 -5.47 2.60
N ILE A 138 -16.90 -6.17 1.69
CA ILE A 138 -16.35 -7.51 1.95
C ILE A 138 -15.29 -7.44 3.06
N THR A 139 -14.39 -6.45 3.00
CA THR A 139 -13.32 -6.25 3.99
C THR A 139 -13.90 -6.01 5.38
N ASP A 140 -14.89 -5.12 5.49
CA ASP A 140 -15.56 -4.81 6.75
C ASP A 140 -16.22 -6.05 7.33
N LYS A 141 -16.90 -6.85 6.49
CA LYS A 141 -17.50 -8.10 6.95
C LYS A 141 -16.47 -9.13 7.41
N CYS A 142 -15.34 -9.25 6.70
CA CYS A 142 -14.24 -10.14 7.08
C CYS A 142 -13.51 -9.66 8.34
N SER A 143 -13.30 -8.34 8.50
CA SER A 143 -12.70 -7.73 9.68
C SER A 143 -13.58 -7.93 10.91
N GLU A 144 -14.89 -7.73 10.77
CA GLU A 144 -15.87 -8.01 11.82
C GLU A 144 -15.82 -9.48 12.24
N LEU A 145 -15.75 -10.41 11.28
CA LEU A 145 -15.59 -11.84 11.55
C LEU A 145 -14.29 -12.16 12.31
N LEU A 146 -13.17 -11.55 11.92
CA LEU A 146 -11.89 -11.71 12.61
C LEU A 146 -11.95 -11.15 14.04
N MET A 147 -12.59 -9.99 14.25
CA MET A 147 -12.80 -9.42 15.59
C MET A 147 -13.77 -10.25 16.45
N GLN A 148 -14.70 -10.99 15.84
CA GLN A 148 -15.63 -11.90 16.53
C GLN A 148 -14.98 -13.21 16.97
N THR A 149 -13.75 -13.52 16.54
CA THR A 149 -13.06 -14.78 16.92
C THR A 149 -12.43 -14.74 18.31
N ASN A 150 -13.26 -14.93 19.33
CA ASN A 150 -12.83 -15.47 20.64
C ASN A 150 -12.54 -16.99 20.58
N ALA A 151 -12.46 -17.59 19.40
CA ALA A 151 -12.19 -19.02 19.20
C ALA A 151 -10.77 -19.22 18.66
N PRO A 152 -9.95 -20.12 19.24
CA PRO A 152 -8.60 -20.39 18.77
C PRO A 152 -8.69 -21.16 17.44
N VAL A 153 -8.62 -20.44 16.33
CA VAL A 153 -8.56 -21.05 14.99
C VAL A 153 -7.09 -21.15 14.58
N TYR A 154 -6.49 -22.31 14.80
CA TYR A 154 -5.22 -22.68 14.16
C TYR A 154 -5.52 -23.17 12.74
N GLN A 155 -5.64 -22.23 11.81
CA GLN A 155 -5.72 -22.56 10.39
C GLN A 155 -4.47 -21.99 9.73
N ASN A 156 -3.48 -22.86 9.54
CA ASN A 156 -2.28 -22.53 8.77
C ASN A 156 -2.67 -22.45 7.30
N PHE A 157 -3.00 -21.24 6.84
CA PHE A 157 -3.05 -20.95 5.42
C PHE A 157 -1.61 -20.76 4.94
N GLU A 158 -0.99 -21.83 4.47
CA GLU A 158 0.21 -21.69 3.66
C GLU A 158 -0.19 -21.19 2.27
N ILE A 159 0.48 -20.12 1.85
CA ILE A 159 0.21 -19.48 0.57
C ILE A 159 0.98 -20.25 -0.51
N ASP A 160 0.25 -20.95 -1.38
CA ASP A 160 0.80 -21.55 -2.59
C ASP A 160 0.88 -20.47 -3.69
N TYR A 161 2.07 -19.89 -3.86
CA TYR A 161 2.33 -18.84 -4.85
C TYR A 161 2.40 -19.37 -6.29
N ASP A 162 2.43 -20.69 -6.49
CA ASP A 162 2.71 -21.30 -7.80
C ASP A 162 1.44 -21.72 -8.57
N LYS A 163 0.25 -21.70 -7.97
CA LYS A 163 -0.92 -22.38 -8.55
C LYS A 163 -1.94 -21.56 -9.33
N ASP A 164 -2.09 -20.23 -9.14
CA ASP A 164 -3.11 -19.49 -9.92
C ASP A 164 -2.87 -17.97 -9.99
N SER A 165 -2.44 -17.48 -11.16
CA SER A 165 -2.25 -16.05 -11.43
C SER A 165 -3.52 -15.22 -11.24
N ARG A 166 -4.70 -15.83 -11.41
CA ARG A 166 -6.00 -15.18 -11.16
C ARG A 166 -6.23 -14.87 -9.69
N THR A 167 -5.83 -15.76 -8.78
CA THR A 167 -5.95 -15.52 -7.33
C THR A 167 -4.99 -14.43 -6.84
N ILE A 168 -3.83 -14.31 -7.48
CA ILE A 168 -2.83 -13.30 -7.13
C ILE A 168 -3.32 -11.90 -7.50
N TYR A 169 -3.91 -11.73 -8.69
CA TYR A 169 -4.49 -10.44 -9.07
C TYR A 169 -5.63 -10.04 -8.14
N GLN A 170 -6.53 -10.95 -7.79
CA GLN A 170 -7.62 -10.67 -6.84
C GLN A 170 -7.10 -10.20 -5.47
N ARG A 171 -6.08 -10.87 -4.93
CA ARG A 171 -5.44 -10.47 -3.67
C ARG A 171 -4.77 -9.10 -3.78
N PHE A 172 -4.11 -8.83 -4.90
CA PHE A 172 -3.54 -7.53 -5.18
C PHE A 172 -4.61 -6.43 -5.24
N SER A 173 -5.71 -6.66 -5.98
CA SER A 173 -6.84 -5.72 -6.08
C SER A 173 -7.46 -5.43 -4.71
N PHE A 174 -7.54 -6.44 -3.83
CA PHE A 174 -8.01 -6.29 -2.46
C PHE A 174 -7.07 -5.44 -1.60
N VAL A 175 -5.76 -5.71 -1.61
CA VAL A 175 -4.79 -4.86 -0.90
C VAL A 175 -4.80 -3.45 -1.48
N LYS A 176 -4.95 -3.34 -2.80
CA LYS A 176 -5.05 -2.06 -3.51
C LYS A 176 -6.24 -1.24 -3.07
N SER A 177 -7.43 -1.83 -2.89
CA SER A 177 -8.61 -1.07 -2.45
C SER A 177 -8.40 -0.46 -1.06
N ILE A 178 -7.72 -1.17 -0.15
CA ILE A 178 -7.41 -0.66 1.20
C ILE A 178 -6.38 0.48 1.14
N LEU A 179 -5.31 0.32 0.35
CA LEU A 179 -4.21 1.30 0.30
C LEU A 179 -4.54 2.56 -0.52
N TYR A 180 -5.48 2.47 -1.47
CA TYR A 180 -5.97 3.62 -2.25
C TYR A 180 -7.16 4.34 -1.61
N ASN A 181 -7.57 3.96 -0.39
CA ASN A 181 -8.57 4.72 0.34
C ASN A 181 -7.96 6.05 0.84
N ASP A 182 -8.67 7.16 0.60
CA ASP A 182 -8.28 8.50 1.05
C ASP A 182 -8.12 8.58 2.58
N ASP A 183 -8.91 7.80 3.32
CA ASP A 183 -8.81 7.69 4.77
C ASP A 183 -7.49 7.07 5.21
N PHE A 184 -6.99 6.08 4.45
CA PHE A 184 -5.69 5.47 4.72
C PHE A 184 -4.55 6.47 4.50
N GLU A 185 -4.58 7.21 3.39
CA GLU A 185 -3.61 8.28 3.13
C GLU A 185 -3.67 9.38 4.20
N GLY A 186 -4.87 9.83 4.55
CA GLY A 186 -5.08 10.78 5.64
C GLY A 186 -4.56 10.30 6.99
N ALA A 187 -4.74 9.01 7.31
CA ALA A 187 -4.21 8.41 8.53
C ALA A 187 -2.67 8.40 8.57
N ILE A 188 -2.02 8.01 7.46
CA ILE A 188 -0.56 8.03 7.34
C ILE A 188 -0.01 9.45 7.48
N LEU A 189 -0.61 10.42 6.80
CA LEU A 189 -0.20 11.83 6.90
C LEU A 189 -0.38 12.36 8.33
N LYS A 190 -1.45 11.98 9.01
CA LYS A 190 -1.69 12.36 10.40
C LYS A 190 -0.61 11.79 11.34
N ILE A 191 -0.25 10.53 11.17
CA ILE A 191 0.83 9.87 11.93
C ILE A 191 2.16 10.60 11.68
N ILE A 192 2.46 10.97 10.44
CA ILE A 192 3.68 11.69 10.09
C ILE A 192 3.68 13.09 10.74
N SER A 193 2.55 13.80 10.73
CA SER A 193 2.43 15.15 11.28
C SER A 193 2.46 15.20 12.80
N ASN A 194 1.93 14.16 13.46
CA ASN A 194 1.85 14.07 14.92
C ASN A 194 2.20 12.65 15.37
N PRO A 195 3.50 12.29 15.34
CA PRO A 195 3.93 10.95 15.68
C PRO A 195 3.82 10.70 17.19
N SER A 196 3.56 9.45 17.56
CA SER A 196 3.62 9.06 18.96
C SER A 196 5.05 9.24 19.49
N THR A 197 5.21 9.80 20.68
CA THR A 197 6.49 10.09 21.32
C THR A 197 6.66 9.28 22.60
N VAL A 198 7.86 8.76 22.84
CA VAL A 198 8.24 8.15 24.11
C VAL A 198 9.46 8.88 24.68
N TRP A 199 9.47 9.04 26.01
CA TRP A 199 10.62 9.61 26.70
C TRP A 199 11.72 8.56 26.85
N GLU A 200 12.84 8.80 26.20
CA GLU A 200 14.05 7.98 26.32
C GLU A 200 15.07 8.67 27.21
N GLN A 201 15.84 7.90 27.98
CA GLN A 201 16.94 8.44 28.78
C GLN A 201 18.25 8.23 28.03
N GLU A 202 18.88 9.32 27.64
CA GLU A 202 20.21 9.28 27.04
C GLU A 202 21.26 9.75 28.05
N HIS A 203 22.37 9.01 28.16
CA HIS A 203 23.51 9.39 28.99
C HIS A 203 24.46 10.29 28.21
N MET A 204 24.47 11.57 28.56
CA MET A 204 25.39 12.55 27.98
C MET A 204 26.47 12.95 28.98
N GLN A 205 27.67 13.28 28.50
CA GLN A 205 28.68 13.94 29.31
C GLN A 205 28.38 15.43 29.39
N THR A 206 28.05 15.90 30.57
CA THR A 206 27.78 17.32 30.82
C THR A 206 28.88 17.92 31.69
N ASP A 207 29.16 19.20 31.41
CA ASP A 207 30.02 20.02 32.25
C ASP A 207 29.34 20.23 33.61
N ILE A 208 30.12 20.11 34.68
CA ILE A 208 29.64 20.28 36.04
C ILE A 208 28.92 21.60 36.29
N GLY A 209 29.34 22.69 35.62
CA GLY A 209 28.77 24.03 35.77
C GLY A 209 27.38 24.18 35.16
N ARG A 210 26.97 23.26 34.27
CA ARG A 210 25.64 23.27 33.62
C ARG A 210 24.59 22.45 34.38
N LEU A 211 24.98 21.77 35.45
CA LEU A 211 24.10 20.92 36.24
C LEU A 211 23.18 21.76 37.13
N ARG A 212 21.86 21.65 36.92
CA ARG A 212 20.87 22.31 37.79
C ARG A 212 20.63 21.58 39.11
N ARG A 213 20.71 20.24 39.11
CA ARG A 213 20.40 19.42 40.29
C ARG A 213 21.41 18.28 40.40
N ILE A 214 22.09 18.22 41.53
CA ILE A 214 23.11 17.20 41.83
C ILE A 214 22.43 16.04 42.57
N ASN A 215 22.62 14.81 42.10
CA ASN A 215 22.17 13.60 42.79
C ASN A 215 23.38 12.86 43.40
N ASN A 216 23.13 11.81 44.20
CA ASN A 216 24.21 11.06 44.86
C ASN A 216 25.17 10.41 43.83
N ASP A 217 24.65 10.00 42.68
CA ASP A 217 25.46 9.44 41.59
C ASP A 217 26.40 10.50 40.99
N SER A 218 25.92 11.73 40.78
CA SER A 218 26.71 12.88 40.35
C SER A 218 27.84 13.19 41.34
N ILE A 219 27.61 13.09 42.65
CA ILE A 219 28.62 13.30 43.69
C ILE A 219 29.70 12.20 43.65
N ARG A 220 29.30 10.95 43.46
CA ARG A 220 30.25 9.84 43.26
C ARG A 220 31.09 10.04 42.01
N GLN A 221 30.49 10.44 40.90
CA GLN A 221 31.21 10.70 39.65
C GLN A 221 32.14 11.92 39.75
N LEU A 222 31.73 12.97 40.46
CA LEU A 222 32.53 14.15 40.78
C LEU A 222 33.85 13.80 41.48
N THR A 223 33.78 12.88 42.44
CA THR A 223 34.91 12.51 43.30
C THR A 223 35.77 11.37 42.73
N SER A 224 35.22 10.54 41.85
CA SER A 224 35.91 9.38 41.25
C SER A 224 36.26 9.54 39.77
N GLY A 225 35.78 10.59 39.10
CA GLY A 225 35.97 10.82 37.67
C GLY A 225 37.44 10.99 37.24
N ARG A 226 37.72 10.66 35.97
CA ARG A 226 39.07 10.61 35.38
C ARG A 226 39.60 11.96 34.90
N VAL A 227 38.77 12.79 34.28
CA VAL A 227 39.17 14.11 33.76
C VAL A 227 39.03 15.13 34.87
N ARG A 228 40.14 15.54 35.49
CA ARG A 228 40.13 16.33 36.71
C ARG A 228 40.70 17.73 36.51
N VAL A 229 40.04 18.69 37.14
CA VAL A 229 40.48 20.08 37.22
C VAL A 229 40.83 20.38 38.68
N PRO A 230 41.98 21.00 38.95
CA PRO A 230 42.35 21.39 40.31
C PRO A 230 41.37 22.42 40.85
N VAL A 231 40.98 22.26 42.11
CA VAL A 231 40.12 23.25 42.78
C VAL A 231 40.99 24.38 43.31
N SER A 232 40.50 25.62 43.28
CA SER A 232 41.24 26.75 43.83
C SER A 232 41.56 26.54 45.32
N THR A 233 42.76 26.94 45.72
CA THR A 233 43.26 26.82 47.10
C THR A 233 42.46 27.65 48.11
N SER A 234 41.74 28.67 47.65
CA SER A 234 40.84 29.51 48.45
C SER A 234 39.44 28.92 48.65
N SER A 235 39.08 27.85 47.95
CA SER A 235 37.74 27.25 48.02
C SER A 235 37.48 26.50 49.33
N THR A 236 36.21 26.40 49.71
CA THR A 236 35.76 25.56 50.83
C THR A 236 36.02 24.06 50.60
N LEU A 237 36.04 23.60 49.35
CA LEU A 237 36.35 22.22 48.99
C LEU A 237 37.82 21.87 49.29
N HIS A 238 38.74 22.80 49.04
CA HIS A 238 40.16 22.61 49.36
C HIS A 238 40.38 22.55 50.88
N LYS A 239 39.60 23.29 51.68
CA LYS A 239 39.60 23.20 53.16
C LYS A 239 39.10 21.84 53.66
N LEU A 240 38.30 21.13 52.86
CA LEU A 240 37.80 19.78 53.12
C LEU A 240 38.70 18.69 52.51
N SER A 241 39.95 19.02 52.18
CA SER A 241 40.95 18.12 51.60
C SER A 241 40.61 17.60 50.19
N ILE A 242 39.69 18.25 49.46
CA ILE A 242 39.38 17.93 48.07
C ILE A 242 40.21 18.84 47.15
N THR A 243 41.27 18.28 46.57
CA THR A 243 42.26 19.02 45.76
C THR A 243 41.87 19.14 44.28
N SER A 244 41.03 18.23 43.78
CA SER A 244 40.60 18.19 42.38
C SER A 244 39.20 17.59 42.25
N VAL A 245 38.45 18.01 41.23
CA VAL A 245 37.12 17.50 40.90
C VAL A 245 37.02 17.15 39.42
N SER A 246 36.11 16.24 39.07
CA SER A 246 35.86 15.91 37.67
C SER A 246 35.22 17.09 36.92
N GLU A 247 35.75 17.45 35.76
CA GLU A 247 35.24 18.53 34.91
C GLU A 247 33.90 18.16 34.26
N LYS A 248 33.80 16.91 33.82
CA LYS A 248 32.62 16.35 33.18
C LYS A 248 32.11 15.17 33.98
N ILE A 249 30.79 15.02 34.03
CA ILE A 249 30.11 13.86 34.59
C ILE A 249 29.08 13.33 33.61
N GLN A 250 28.73 12.04 33.74
CA GLN A 250 27.64 11.44 32.98
C GLN A 250 26.31 11.75 33.66
N THR A 251 25.41 12.38 32.91
CA THR A 251 24.03 12.63 33.33
C THR A 251 23.05 12.04 32.36
N SER A 252 21.96 11.48 32.87
CA SER A 252 20.81 11.12 32.05
C SER A 252 19.98 12.36 31.74
N CYS A 253 19.76 12.63 30.46
CA CYS A 253 18.77 13.59 30.00
C CYS A 253 17.58 12.82 29.41
N LYS A 254 16.36 13.35 29.60
CA LYS A 254 15.18 12.81 28.92
C LYS A 254 15.07 13.50 27.57
N ILE A 255 15.11 12.71 26.51
CA ILE A 255 14.93 13.18 25.13
C ILE A 255 13.66 12.55 24.59
N GLU A 256 12.94 13.31 23.77
CA GLU A 256 11.78 12.80 23.05
C GLU A 256 12.27 11.89 21.92
N SER A 257 11.90 10.62 21.97
CA SER A 257 12.21 9.62 20.96
C SER A 257 10.95 9.23 20.21
N PHE A 258 11.06 9.16 18.88
CA PHE A 258 9.99 8.70 18.01
C PHE A 258 10.04 7.17 17.77
N ASP A 259 11.10 6.48 18.23
CA ASP A 259 11.25 5.03 18.06
C ASP A 259 10.48 4.24 19.14
N ASN A 260 9.16 4.14 18.96
CA ASN A 260 8.28 3.35 19.83
C ASN A 260 7.65 2.15 19.09
N SER A 261 7.00 1.26 19.84
CA SER A 261 6.37 0.05 19.30
C SER A 261 5.35 0.34 18.21
N GLU A 262 4.57 1.39 18.38
CA GLU A 262 3.48 1.81 17.50
C GLU A 262 4.02 2.28 16.15
N ASN A 263 4.99 3.20 16.18
CA ASN A 263 5.64 3.74 14.99
C ASN A 263 6.48 2.66 14.27
N ARG A 264 7.14 1.76 15.01
CA ARG A 264 7.84 0.59 14.45
C ARG A 264 6.88 -0.39 13.78
N PHE A 265 5.71 -0.59 14.36
CA PHE A 265 4.66 -1.42 13.78
C PHE A 265 4.17 -0.83 12.46
N ILE A 266 3.85 0.47 12.43
CA ILE A 266 3.40 1.16 11.22
C ILE A 266 4.47 1.06 10.11
N LYS A 267 5.74 1.33 10.45
CA LYS A 267 6.85 1.14 9.51
C LYS A 267 6.91 -0.29 8.99
N HIS A 268 6.76 -1.27 9.86
CA HIS A 268 6.78 -2.68 9.47
C HIS A 268 5.61 -3.03 8.53
N SER A 269 4.38 -2.65 8.88
CA SER A 269 3.20 -2.89 8.04
C SER A 269 3.37 -2.31 6.64
N LEU A 270 3.87 -1.06 6.52
CA LEU A 270 4.15 -0.44 5.22
C LEU A 270 5.22 -1.20 4.42
N ASN A 271 6.28 -1.69 5.08
CA ASN A 271 7.29 -2.52 4.41
C ASN A 271 6.71 -3.88 3.97
N THR A 272 5.84 -4.49 4.77
CA THR A 272 5.19 -5.76 4.41
C THR A 272 4.27 -5.58 3.21
N PHE A 273 3.50 -4.48 3.15
CA PHE A 273 2.71 -4.15 1.97
C PHE A 273 3.59 -3.90 0.75
N GLN A 274 4.70 -3.18 0.91
CA GLN A 274 5.64 -2.94 -0.19
C GLN A 274 6.20 -4.26 -0.74
N GLN A 275 6.74 -5.12 0.12
CA GLN A 275 7.28 -6.43 -0.26
C GLN A 275 6.24 -7.31 -0.96
N PHE A 276 5.00 -7.30 -0.47
CA PHE A 276 3.89 -7.98 -1.13
C PHE A 276 3.65 -7.44 -2.53
N THR A 277 3.56 -6.11 -2.69
CA THR A 277 3.32 -5.47 -3.99
C THR A 277 4.47 -5.68 -4.98
N GLU A 278 5.72 -5.68 -4.52
CA GLU A 278 6.90 -6.00 -5.33
C GLU A 278 6.88 -7.48 -5.78
N SER A 279 6.49 -8.39 -4.88
CA SER A 279 6.34 -9.81 -5.22
C SER A 279 5.26 -10.01 -6.29
N CYS A 280 4.12 -9.31 -6.17
CA CYS A 280 3.07 -9.31 -7.19
C CYS A 280 3.57 -8.74 -8.53
N LEU A 281 4.33 -7.65 -8.52
CA LEU A 281 4.89 -7.03 -9.72
C LEU A 281 5.76 -8.02 -10.52
N ILE A 282 6.68 -8.72 -9.84
CA ILE A 282 7.54 -9.74 -10.47
C ILE A 282 6.71 -10.83 -11.15
N ILE A 283 5.61 -11.25 -10.51
CA ILE A 283 4.71 -12.27 -11.05
C ILE A 283 3.94 -11.73 -12.26
N PHE A 284 3.42 -10.50 -12.20
CA PHE A 284 2.69 -9.88 -13.31
C PHE A 284 3.58 -9.66 -14.54
N GLU A 285 4.84 -9.23 -14.34
CA GLU A 285 5.83 -9.13 -15.42
C GLU A 285 6.12 -10.49 -16.05
N ARG A 286 6.28 -11.54 -15.23
CA ARG A 286 6.51 -12.91 -15.72
C ARG A 286 5.37 -13.41 -16.60
N TYR A 287 4.12 -13.13 -16.23
CA TYR A 287 2.93 -13.52 -17.00
C TYR A 287 2.51 -12.50 -18.06
N LYS A 288 3.31 -11.45 -18.32
CA LYS A 288 3.03 -10.37 -19.28
C LYS A 288 1.66 -9.70 -19.06
N MET A 289 1.28 -9.53 -17.81
CA MET A 289 0.05 -8.83 -17.43
C MET A 289 0.33 -7.33 -17.29
N GLU A 290 0.23 -6.59 -18.39
CA GLU A 290 0.62 -5.16 -18.47
C GLU A 290 -0.12 -4.28 -17.46
N ARG A 291 -1.46 -4.33 -17.40
CA ARG A 291 -2.24 -3.50 -16.48
C ARG A 291 -1.95 -3.79 -15.01
N PRO A 292 -2.02 -5.04 -14.52
CA PRO A 292 -1.65 -5.35 -13.14
C PRO A 292 -0.21 -4.96 -12.79
N ALA A 293 0.73 -5.10 -13.73
CA ALA A 293 2.11 -4.65 -13.53
C ALA A 293 2.19 -3.12 -13.37
N ASN A 294 1.52 -2.35 -14.22
CA ASN A 294 1.46 -0.89 -14.11
C ASN A 294 0.84 -0.46 -12.78
N GLU A 295 -0.31 -1.04 -12.40
CA GLU A 295 -0.97 -0.75 -11.13
C GLU A 295 -0.09 -1.08 -9.91
N ALA A 296 0.63 -2.22 -9.96
CA ALA A 296 1.56 -2.62 -8.91
C ALA A 296 2.76 -1.67 -8.84
N SER A 297 3.31 -1.26 -9.98
CA SER A 297 4.44 -0.31 -10.02
C SER A 297 4.09 1.04 -9.37
N GLN A 298 2.88 1.55 -9.63
CA GLN A 298 2.38 2.79 -9.02
C GLN A 298 2.19 2.64 -7.51
N MET A 299 1.68 1.49 -7.07
CA MET A 299 1.56 1.17 -5.65
C MET A 299 2.91 1.15 -4.94
N VAL A 300 3.90 0.49 -5.54
CA VAL A 300 5.27 0.42 -5.01
C VAL A 300 5.85 1.83 -4.90
N ALA A 301 5.68 2.66 -5.93
CA ALA A 301 6.12 4.06 -5.90
C ALA A 301 5.45 4.87 -4.78
N LYS A 302 4.14 4.70 -4.59
CA LYS A 302 3.37 5.36 -3.51
C LYS A 302 3.85 4.93 -2.11
N LEU A 303 4.02 3.64 -1.88
CA LEU A 303 4.53 3.09 -0.61
C LEU A 303 5.98 3.51 -0.34
N THR A 304 6.82 3.53 -1.39
CA THR A 304 8.20 4.01 -1.30
C THR A 304 8.25 5.48 -0.91
N ARG A 305 7.33 6.32 -1.44
CA ARG A 305 7.21 7.73 -1.05
C ARG A 305 6.90 7.89 0.43
N TYR A 306 5.98 7.08 0.98
CA TYR A 306 5.67 7.11 2.41
C TYR A 306 6.88 6.69 3.26
N LEU A 307 7.51 5.55 2.95
CA LEU A 307 8.67 5.04 3.67
C LEU A 307 9.92 5.92 3.53
N GLY A 308 10.01 6.70 2.46
CA GLY A 308 11.08 7.68 2.22
C GLY A 308 11.04 8.90 3.15
N HIS A 309 9.93 9.14 3.87
CA HIS A 309 9.79 10.27 4.77
C HIS A 309 10.82 10.23 5.92
N PRO A 310 11.47 11.35 6.31
CA PRO A 310 12.49 11.37 7.36
C PRO A 310 12.09 10.71 8.68
N PHE A 311 10.81 10.85 9.05
CA PHE A 311 10.20 10.16 10.19
C PHE A 311 10.45 8.64 10.20
N PHE A 312 10.23 7.97 9.07
CA PHE A 312 10.43 6.52 8.98
C PHE A 312 11.91 6.13 8.91
N LYS A 313 12.81 7.04 8.56
CA LYS A 313 14.26 6.79 8.58
C LYS A 313 14.82 6.70 10.00
N THR A 314 14.25 7.44 10.95
CA THR A 314 14.69 7.44 12.36
C THR A 314 14.14 6.26 13.17
N ILE A 315 13.12 5.56 12.66
CA ILE A 315 12.47 4.43 13.34
C ILE A 315 13.21 3.12 13.01
N GLN A 316 13.46 2.30 14.03
CA GLN A 316 14.14 1.01 13.85
C GLN A 316 13.19 -0.12 13.39
N ALA A 317 13.73 -1.26 13.00
CA ALA A 317 12.92 -2.46 12.72
C ALA A 317 12.19 -2.92 14.01
N PRO A 318 10.97 -3.48 13.93
CA PRO A 318 10.25 -3.95 15.12
C PRO A 318 11.05 -5.05 15.83
N LYS A 319 11.20 -4.93 17.16
CA LYS A 319 11.87 -5.93 18.00
C LYS A 319 10.87 -6.90 18.66
N THR A 320 9.67 -6.40 18.98
CA THR A 320 8.56 -7.18 19.56
C THR A 320 7.23 -6.54 19.14
N LEU A 321 6.22 -7.37 18.87
CA LEU A 321 4.88 -6.92 18.48
C LEU A 321 3.95 -7.15 19.68
N LYS A 322 3.62 -6.08 20.41
CA LYS A 322 2.72 -6.14 21.58
C LYS A 322 1.28 -6.18 21.10
N LEU A 323 0.78 -7.36 20.74
CA LEU A 323 -0.61 -7.58 20.32
C LEU A 323 -1.62 -7.50 21.48
N ASN A 324 -1.15 -7.45 22.73
CA ASN A 324 -1.99 -7.42 23.93
C ASN A 324 -1.71 -6.16 24.76
N SER A 325 -2.49 -5.11 24.57
CA SER A 325 -2.66 -4.07 25.59
C SER A 325 -4.01 -4.24 26.29
N ARG A 326 -4.05 -5.04 27.36
CA ARG A 326 -5.09 -4.92 28.39
C ARG A 326 -4.45 -4.73 29.77
N SER A 327 -4.65 -3.52 30.29
CA SER A 327 -4.77 -3.09 31.69
C SER A 327 -3.92 -3.80 32.77
N ARG A 328 -3.10 -3.00 33.47
CA ARG A 328 -2.57 -3.35 34.80
C ARG A 328 -3.71 -3.84 35.71
N PHE A 329 -3.74 -5.12 36.01
CA PHE A 329 -4.27 -5.62 37.28
C PHE A 329 -3.06 -6.06 38.10
N SER A 330 -2.82 -5.37 39.22
CA SER A 330 -1.89 -5.83 40.24
C SER A 330 -2.40 -7.14 40.81
N LEU A 331 -1.69 -8.24 40.55
CA LEU A 331 -1.85 -9.45 41.36
C LEU A 331 -1.16 -9.20 42.70
N PRO A 332 -1.79 -9.50 43.84
CA PRO A 332 -1.11 -9.43 45.14
C PRO A 332 -0.09 -10.56 45.21
N ASP A 333 1.07 -10.26 45.81
CA ASP A 333 2.17 -11.20 46.04
C ASP A 333 1.69 -12.48 46.72
N LYS A 334 1.86 -13.62 46.04
CA LYS A 334 1.72 -14.94 46.64
C LYS A 334 3.04 -15.36 47.28
N THR A 335 3.28 -14.91 48.50
CA THR A 335 4.22 -15.54 49.43
C THR A 335 3.65 -15.55 50.83
N VAL A 336 2.74 -16.48 51.14
CA VAL A 336 2.51 -16.97 52.51
C VAL A 336 2.12 -18.45 52.47
N LEU A 337 3.14 -19.28 52.70
CA LEU A 337 3.20 -20.49 53.54
C LEU A 337 2.00 -21.47 53.52
N TYR A 338 2.23 -22.64 52.91
CA TYR A 338 1.62 -23.90 53.32
C TYR A 338 2.14 -24.28 54.71
N ASN A 339 1.26 -24.37 55.71
CA ASN A 339 1.34 -25.33 56.81
C ASN A 339 0.11 -25.21 57.73
N THR A 340 -0.88 -26.09 57.57
CA THR A 340 -1.76 -26.53 58.66
C THR A 340 -2.29 -27.95 58.36
N PRO A 341 -2.31 -28.86 59.36
CA PRO A 341 -2.58 -30.30 59.18
C PRO A 341 -4.09 -30.62 59.15
N PRO A 342 -4.50 -31.86 58.81
CA PRO A 342 -5.91 -32.19 58.63
C PRO A 342 -6.58 -32.40 59.99
N LEU A 343 -7.71 -31.73 60.22
CA LEU A 343 -8.61 -32.03 61.33
C LEU A 343 -9.78 -32.88 60.84
N ALA A 344 -9.85 -34.05 61.43
CA ALA A 344 -10.90 -35.03 61.29
C ALA A 344 -12.26 -34.50 61.78
N GLY A 345 -13.31 -34.93 61.10
CA GLY A 345 -14.45 -35.57 61.75
C GLY A 345 -15.53 -34.69 62.39
N ARG A 346 -16.75 -34.99 61.91
CA ARG A 346 -18.01 -35.21 62.64
C ARG A 346 -19.01 -34.06 62.82
N ILE A 347 -20.20 -34.36 62.27
CA ILE A 347 -21.54 -34.32 62.91
C ILE A 347 -22.08 -32.88 63.11
N ILE A 348 -23.22 -32.47 62.55
CA ILE A 348 -24.55 -33.09 62.48
C ILE A 348 -25.15 -32.93 61.08
#